data_AF-A0A6J4ILR0-F1
#
_entry.id   AF-A0A6J4ILR0-F1
#
_cell.length_a   1.000
_cell.length_b   1.000
_cell.length_c   1.000
_cell.angle_alpha   90.00
_cell.angle_beta   90.00
_cell.angle_gamma   90.00
#
_symmetry.space_group_name_H-M   'P 1'
#
loop_
_entity.id
_entity.type
_entity.pdbx_description
1 polymer ?
#
loop_
_entity_poly.entity_id
_entity_poly.type
_entity_poly.pdbx_seq_one_letter_code
_entity_poly.pdbx_strand_id
1 'polypeptide(L)' 'DVNGINKMAGEWYHILYNNVHGIPTCALRLTNTYGPRMRVKDARQTFLGIWLKILLTGKPFEVWDGGQLRDFTYVDDAV' A
#
# COMPACT_ATOMS: atom_id res chain seq x y z
N ASP A 1 -8.45 -10.22 6.14
CA ASP A 1 -8.04 -8.89 6.63
C ASP A 1 -9.14 -7.89 6.34
N VAL A 2 -9.52 -7.07 7.33
CA VAL A 2 -10.58 -6.05 7.23
C VAL A 2 -10.24 -5.01 6.15
N ASN A 3 -8.95 -4.67 5.98
CA ASN A 3 -8.53 -3.75 4.93
C ASN A 3 -8.86 -4.27 3.53
N GLY A 4 -8.48 -5.53 3.25
CA GLY A 4 -8.76 -6.18 1.95
C GLY A 4 -10.25 -6.24 1.60
N ILE A 5 -11.11 -6.54 2.58
CA ILE A 5 -12.56 -6.56 2.39
C ILE A 5 -13.08 -5.16 2.03
N ASN A 6 -12.65 -4.13 2.76
CA ASN A 6 -13.07 -2.75 2.50
C ASN A 6 -12.60 -2.25 1.13
N LYS A 7 -11.39 -2.60 0.70
CA LYS A 7 -10.87 -2.25 -0.64
C LYS A 7 -11.65 -2.92 -1.76
N MET A 8 -11.96 -4.21 -1.60
CA MET A 8 -12.79 -4.95 -2.55
C MET A 8 -14.22 -4.37 -2.64
N ALA A 9 -14.83 -4.07 -1.50
CA ALA A 9 -16.16 -3.45 -1.47
C ALA A 9 -16.17 -2.08 -2.17
N GLY A 10 -15.16 -1.24 -1.93
CA GLY A 10 -14.99 0.04 -2.61
C GLY A 10 -14.88 -0.10 -4.13
N GLU A 11 -14.09 -1.07 -4.61
CA GLU A 11 -13.98 -1.38 -6.03
C GLU A 11 -15.33 -1.77 -6.65
N TRP A 12 -16.11 -2.63 -5.97
CA TRP A 12 -17.44 -3.03 -6.41
C TRP A 12 -18.43 -1.86 -6.48
N TYR A 13 -18.39 -0.93 -5.54
CA TYR A 13 -19.22 0.28 -5.60
C TYR A 13 -18.93 1.10 -6.86
N HIS A 14 -17.65 1.28 -7.23
CA HIS A 14 -17.29 2.02 -8.43
C HIS A 14 -17.76 1.33 -9.72
N ILE A 15 -17.60 0.00 -9.81
CA ILE A 15 -18.11 -0.80 -10.92
C ILE A 15 -19.64 -0.67 -11.05
N LEU A 16 -20.36 -0.74 -9.92
CA LEU A 16 -21.80 -0.57 -9.91
C LEU A 16 -22.22 0.82 -10.43
N TYR A 17 -21.56 1.89 -9.97
CA TYR A 17 -21.87 3.26 -10.40
C TYR A 17 -21.56 3.47 -11.89
N ASN A 18 -20.51 2.85 -12.42
CA ASN A 18 -20.27 2.83 -13.85
C ASN A 18 -21.42 2.15 -14.61
N ASN A 19 -21.83 0.95 -14.18
CA ASN A 19 -22.87 0.18 -14.86
C ASN A 19 -24.27 0.85 -14.81
N VAL A 20 -24.62 1.47 -13.68
CA VAL A 20 -25.96 2.04 -13.46
C VAL A 20 -26.06 3.49 -13.93
N HIS A 21 -24.99 4.27 -13.77
CA HIS A 21 -25.01 5.72 -14.01
C HIS A 21 -24.07 6.17 -15.13
N GLY A 22 -23.32 5.26 -15.74
CA GLY A 22 -22.38 5.59 -16.82
C GLY A 22 -21.16 6.39 -16.37
N ILE A 23 -20.88 6.47 -15.07
CA ILE A 23 -19.74 7.24 -14.53
C ILE A 23 -18.46 6.46 -14.85
N PRO A 24 -17.52 6.99 -15.65
CA PRO A 24 -16.26 6.30 -15.93
C PRO A 24 -15.44 6.14 -14.65
N THR A 25 -14.96 4.91 -14.38
CA THR A 25 -14.21 4.61 -13.16
C THR A 25 -13.00 3.73 -13.45
N CYS A 26 -11.93 3.91 -12.66
CA CYS A 26 -10.76 3.05 -12.66
C CYS A 26 -10.37 2.75 -11.20
N ALA A 27 -10.03 1.50 -10.90
CA ALA A 27 -9.54 1.08 -9.59
C ALA A 27 -8.07 0.69 -9.69
N LEU A 28 -7.19 1.46 -9.04
CA LEU A 28 -5.75 1.20 -9.02
C LEU A 28 -5.39 0.36 -7.79
N ARG A 29 -4.80 -0.82 -8.02
CA ARG A 29 -4.34 -1.74 -6.97
C ARG A 29 -2.82 -1.60 -6.77
N LEU A 30 -2.44 -0.54 -6.07
CA LEU A 30 -1.03 -0.23 -5.80
C LEU A 30 -0.41 -1.20 -4.78
N THR A 31 0.84 -1.60 -5.03
CA THR A 31 1.60 -2.57 -4.22
C THR A 31 2.80 -1.90 -3.54
N ASN A 32 2.82 -1.92 -2.20
CA ASN A 32 3.92 -1.40 -1.35
C ASN A 32 4.57 -0.10 -1.86
N THR A 33 3.76 0.88 -2.26
CA THR A 33 4.28 2.13 -2.84
C THR A 33 5.16 2.87 -1.87
N TYR A 34 6.33 3.32 -2.33
CA TYR A 34 7.33 3.99 -1.50
C TYR A 34 7.95 5.21 -2.18
N GLY A 35 8.51 6.11 -1.39
CA GLY A 35 9.20 7.29 -1.91
C GLY A 35 9.19 8.47 -0.93
N PRO A 36 9.64 9.66 -1.37
CA PRO A 36 9.62 10.87 -0.58
C PRO A 36 8.24 11.16 0.03
N ARG A 37 8.22 11.60 1.28
CA ARG A 37 7.01 11.89 2.09
C ARG A 37 6.20 10.67 2.55
N MET A 38 6.64 9.44 2.27
CA MET A 38 6.07 8.25 2.91
C MET A 38 6.17 8.39 4.45
N ARG A 39 5.13 7.96 5.19
CA ARG A 39 5.11 8.08 6.65
C ARG A 39 6.09 7.06 7.27
N VAL A 40 7.09 7.55 7.98
CA VAL A 40 8.14 6.73 8.64
C VAL A 40 8.00 6.73 10.18
N LYS A 41 6.82 7.07 10.70
CA LYS A 41 6.61 7.29 12.15
C LYS A 41 6.15 6.03 12.89
N ASP A 42 5.21 5.28 12.31
CA ASP A 42 4.50 4.16 12.93
C ASP A 42 4.21 3.04 11.93
N ALA A 43 3.76 1.89 12.45
CA ALA A 43 3.50 0.66 11.72
C ALA A 43 2.17 0.65 10.94
N ARG A 44 1.55 1.81 10.71
CA ARG A 44 0.17 1.89 10.17
C ARG A 44 0.06 1.73 8.66
N GLN A 45 1.16 1.91 7.92
CA GLN A 45 1.14 1.89 6.45
C GLN A 45 1.88 0.69 5.86
N THR A 46 3.21 0.71 5.93
CA THR A 46 4.05 -0.32 5.31
C THR A 46 5.15 -0.74 6.28
N PHE A 47 5.55 -2.01 6.22
CA PHE A 47 6.71 -2.51 6.96
C PHE A 47 7.99 -1.76 6.55
N LEU A 48 8.08 -1.31 5.29
CA LEU A 48 9.19 -0.52 4.77
C LEU A 48 9.38 0.80 5.57
N GLY A 49 8.29 1.46 5.96
CA GLY A 49 8.36 2.64 6.83
C GLY A 49 8.95 2.33 8.21
N ILE A 50 8.66 1.16 8.77
CA ILE A 50 9.25 0.72 10.04
C ILE A 50 10.75 0.45 9.86
N TRP A 51 11.13 -0.25 8.79
CA TRP A 51 12.53 -0.57 8.51
C TRP A 51 13.37 0.69 8.29
N LEU A 52 12.88 1.65 7.52
CA LEU A 52 13.54 2.95 7.35
C LEU A 52 13.74 3.66 8.70
N LYS A 53 12.74 3.65 9.59
CA LYS A 53 12.86 4.20 10.94
C LYS A 53 13.95 3.50 11.77
N ILE A 54 13.96 2.17 11.73
CA ILE A 54 14.92 1.34 12.46
C ILE A 54 16.35 1.63 11.99
N LEU A 55 16.56 1.68 10.67
CA LEU A 55 17.83 2.04 10.05
C LEU A 55 18.29 3.44 10.50
N LEU A 56 17.41 4.43 10.44
CA LEU A 56 17.71 5.81 10.86
C LEU A 56 18.00 5.95 12.36
N THR A 57 17.57 4.99 13.18
CA THR A 57 17.78 5.01 14.64
C THR A 57 18.86 4.04 15.11
N GLY A 58 19.59 3.40 14.18
CA GLY A 58 20.68 2.47 14.52
C GLY A 58 20.21 1.20 15.23
N LYS A 59 18.95 0.80 15.04
CA LYS A 59 18.38 -0.41 15.64
C LYS A 59 18.51 -1.60 14.68
N PRO A 60 18.59 -2.84 15.18
CA PRO A 60 18.58 -4.02 14.33
C PRO A 60 17.21 -4.17 13.64
N PHE A 61 17.22 -4.66 12.39
CA PHE A 61 16.01 -4.98 11.65
C PHE A 61 15.43 -6.32 12.08
N GLU A 62 14.10 -6.40 12.12
CA GLU A 62 13.37 -7.64 12.33
C GLU A 62 13.01 -8.23 10.96
N VAL A 63 13.55 -9.41 10.66
CA VAL A 63 13.24 -10.18 9.45
C VAL A 63 12.57 -11.47 9.87
N TRP A 64 11.34 -11.66 9.43
CA TRP A 64 10.55 -12.86 9.72
C TRP A 64 10.87 -13.91 8.66
N ASP A 65 11.76 -14.87 8.91
CA ASP A 65 12.10 -15.98 7.97
C ASP A 65 12.76 -15.59 6.63
N GLY A 66 12.51 -14.41 6.07
CA GLY A 66 13.19 -13.87 4.89
C GLY A 66 12.69 -14.39 3.55
N GLY A 67 11.80 -15.38 3.52
CA GLY A 67 11.21 -15.93 2.29
C GLY A 67 10.09 -15.09 1.67
N GLN A 68 9.72 -13.94 2.26
CA GLN A 68 8.61 -13.14 1.71
C GLN A 68 9.03 -12.36 0.47
N LEU A 69 8.38 -12.67 -0.65
CA LEU A 69 8.45 -11.86 -1.86
C LEU A 69 7.35 -10.79 -1.84
N ARG A 70 7.74 -9.55 -2.16
CA ARG A 70 6.85 -8.40 -2.24
C ARG A 70 7.23 -7.56 -3.44
N ASP A 71 6.22 -7.08 -4.15
CA ASP A 71 6.37 -6.10 -5.22
C ASP A 71 6.38 -4.68 -4.65
N PHE A 72 7.16 -3.79 -5.23
CA PHE A 72 7.34 -2.41 -4.77
C PHE A 72 7.20 -1.45 -5.95
N THR A 73 6.30 -0.48 -5.82
CA THR A 73 6.14 0.61 -6.79
C THR A 73 6.81 1.88 -6.26
N TYR A 74 7.68 2.52 -7.03
CA TYR A 74 8.18 3.84 -6.63
C TYR A 74 7.10 4.91 -6.86
N VAL A 75 7.06 5.96 -6.04
CA VAL A 75 5.98 6.95 -6.05
C VAL A 75 5.79 7.61 -7.42
N ASP A 76 6.86 7.83 -8.18
CA ASP A 76 6.78 8.46 -9.50
C ASP A 76 6.16 7.55 -10.56
N ASP A 77 6.16 6.22 -10.35
CA ASP A 77 5.48 5.27 -11.23
C ASP A 77 3.95 5.24 -10.99
N ALA A 78 3.49 5.84 -9.88
CA ALA A 78 2.09 5.88 -9.48
C ALA A 78 1.41 7.24 -9.79
N VAL A 79 2.12 8.18 -10.43
CA VAL A 79 1.67 9.54 -10.77
C VAL A 79 1.29 9.67 -12.23
#